data_AF-A0A1B3PQY5-F1
#
_entry.id   AF-A0A1B3PQY5-F1
#
_cell.length_a   1.000
_cell.length_b   1.000
_cell.length_c   1.000
_cell.angle_alpha   90.00
_cell.angle_beta   90.00
_cell.angle_gamma   90.00
#
_symmetry.space_group_name_H-M   'P 1'
#
loop_
_entity.id
_entity.type
_entity.pdbx_description
1 polymer ?
#
loop_
_entity_poly.entity_id
_entity_poly.type
_entity_poly.pdbx_seq_one_letter_code
_entity_poly.pdbx_strand_id
1 'polypeptide(L)'
;MVRIQQYEHTLKVLLAHHEISGPVDTLADQAAQRAQKLSGQTLGQLANLLFGSFVVPEGFERELLPEDKTPTDRASFARGFRMTMQSEQLAQTKLAVQELVDLRNELVHHLLARFNLGDEQGCTDAIAYLEDSYLRIDARYQELRGWMWTMHKAAEAMASLVQSEAYLDLLFNGINPDGSFEWSHTGIVRALRTQVQTLAGDNWVALETVKAQMLAHHPDQTPQKYRSGTWQQVLSESGEFDLEYRRESHTAPKKPWVRLRPERPLRSGAKERKPPGRGPITPLMDQINGPQ
;
A
#
# COMPACT_ATOMS: atom_id res chain seq x y z
N MET A 1 -25.92 2.93 28.21
CA MET A 1 -25.49 4.10 27.42
C MET A 1 -23.99 4.26 27.23
N VAL A 2 -23.14 4.19 28.26
CA VAL A 2 -21.69 4.39 28.10
C VAL A 2 -21.06 3.43 27.07
N ARG A 3 -21.46 2.15 27.09
CA ARG A 3 -20.90 1.14 26.17
C ARG A 3 -21.18 1.43 24.69
N ILE A 4 -22.35 1.99 24.35
CA ILE A 4 -22.67 2.34 22.96
C ILE A 4 -21.88 3.55 22.48
N GLN A 5 -21.61 4.51 23.37
CA GLN A 5 -20.73 5.63 23.08
C GLN A 5 -19.29 5.18 22.88
N GLN A 6 -18.82 4.19 23.65
CA GLN A 6 -17.52 3.56 23.43
C GLN A 6 -17.46 2.86 22.08
N TYR A 7 -18.50 2.09 21.71
CA TYR A 7 -18.59 1.49 20.38
C TYR A 7 -18.50 2.56 19.27
N GLU A 8 -19.30 3.61 19.36
CA GLU A 8 -19.29 4.70 18.37
C GLU A 8 -17.91 5.38 18.28
N HIS A 9 -17.29 5.68 19.43
CA HIS A 9 -15.97 6.30 19.48
C HIS A 9 -14.90 5.39 18.86
N THR A 10 -14.87 4.11 19.23
CA THR A 10 -13.97 3.09 18.68
C THR A 10 -14.18 2.93 17.17
N LEU A 11 -15.42 2.97 16.70
CA LEU A 11 -15.73 2.92 15.27
C LEU A 11 -15.21 4.16 14.53
N LYS A 12 -15.33 5.36 15.11
CA LYS A 12 -14.73 6.59 14.56
C LYS A 12 -13.22 6.47 14.44
N VAL A 13 -12.54 5.94 15.47
CA VAL A 13 -11.08 5.72 15.44
C VAL A 13 -10.72 4.72 14.34
N LEU A 14 -11.39 3.57 14.27
CA LEU A 14 -11.17 2.58 13.22
C LEU A 14 -11.33 3.21 11.82
N LEU A 15 -12.43 3.93 11.59
CA LEU A 15 -12.72 4.55 10.30
C LEU A 15 -11.75 5.68 9.94
N ALA A 16 -11.17 6.37 10.92
CA ALA A 16 -10.16 7.40 10.70
C ALA A 16 -8.81 6.80 10.28
N HIS A 17 -8.48 5.61 10.75
CA HIS A 17 -7.14 5.04 10.61
C HIS A 17 -7.02 3.87 9.63
N HIS A 18 -8.11 3.19 9.26
CA HIS A 18 -8.03 2.00 8.39
C HIS A 18 -7.46 2.31 7.00
N GLU A 19 -7.68 3.52 6.49
CA GLU A 19 -7.28 3.93 5.14
C GLU A 19 -6.62 5.32 5.18
N ILE A 20 -5.42 5.40 4.61
CA ILE A 20 -4.63 6.63 4.43
C ILE A 20 -4.21 6.68 2.96
N SER A 21 -4.44 7.81 2.28
CA SER A 21 -4.05 7.97 0.88
C SER A 21 -3.82 9.42 0.48
N GLY A 22 -2.70 9.69 -0.17
CA GLY A 22 -2.41 10.99 -0.78
C GLY A 22 -0.92 11.35 -0.78
N PRO A 23 -0.59 12.63 -0.97
CA PRO A 23 0.78 13.11 -1.03
C PRO A 23 1.56 12.87 0.26
N VAL A 24 2.80 12.40 0.13
CA VAL A 24 3.65 11.98 1.26
C VAL A 24 3.86 13.09 2.30
N ASP A 25 3.97 14.34 1.85
CA ASP A 25 4.11 15.54 2.68
C ASP A 25 2.89 15.84 3.56
N THR A 26 1.71 15.29 3.21
CA THR A 26 0.45 15.52 3.95
C THR A 26 -0.09 14.28 4.65
N LEU A 27 0.52 13.10 4.45
CA LEU A 27 0.02 11.82 4.96
C LEU A 27 -0.21 11.80 6.47
N ALA A 28 0.70 12.41 7.23
CA ALA A 28 0.65 12.41 8.69
C ALA A 28 -0.62 13.09 9.24
N ASP A 29 -1.12 14.11 8.55
CA ASP A 29 -2.28 14.89 8.99
C ASP A 29 -3.62 14.29 8.57
N GLN A 30 -3.62 13.36 7.60
CA GLN A 30 -4.86 12.83 7.02
C GLN A 30 -5.73 12.11 8.04
N ALA A 31 -5.13 11.32 8.92
CA ALA A 31 -5.86 10.61 9.96
C ALA A 31 -6.56 11.59 10.93
N ALA A 32 -5.88 12.68 11.30
CA ALA A 32 -6.45 13.72 12.15
C ALA A 32 -7.60 14.46 11.45
N GLN A 33 -7.45 14.82 10.17
CA GLN A 33 -8.51 15.44 9.38
C GLN A 33 -9.72 14.51 9.24
N ARG A 34 -9.50 13.22 9.01
CA ARG A 34 -10.57 12.22 8.92
C ARG A 34 -11.27 12.04 10.27
N ALA A 35 -10.53 11.98 11.37
CA ALA A 35 -11.08 11.94 12.72
C ALA A 35 -11.97 13.15 13.01
N GLN A 36 -11.54 14.36 12.60
CA GLN A 36 -12.34 15.58 12.76
C GLN A 36 -13.66 15.49 11.98
N LYS A 37 -13.63 15.03 10.73
CA LYS A 37 -14.83 14.81 9.89
C LYS A 37 -15.79 13.77 10.46
N LEU A 38 -15.25 12.74 11.12
CA LEU A 38 -16.04 11.65 11.73
C LEU A 38 -16.60 12.03 13.10
N SER A 39 -16.04 13.02 13.79
CA SER A 39 -16.42 13.38 15.16
C SER A 39 -17.91 13.72 15.30
N GLY A 40 -18.48 14.42 14.31
CA GLY A 40 -19.89 14.82 14.27
C GLY A 40 -20.85 13.78 13.67
N GLN A 41 -20.36 12.62 13.23
CA GLN A 41 -21.21 11.61 12.59
C GLN A 41 -21.90 10.72 13.62
N THR A 42 -23.14 10.35 13.31
CA THR A 42 -23.96 9.42 14.11
C THR A 42 -23.57 7.98 13.86
N LEU A 43 -23.89 7.07 14.80
CA LEU A 43 -23.67 5.63 14.62
C LEU A 43 -24.20 5.08 13.29
N GLY A 44 -25.38 5.51 12.83
CA GLY A 44 -25.93 5.09 11.54
C GLY A 44 -25.12 5.57 10.33
N GLN A 45 -24.61 6.80 10.38
CA GLN A 45 -23.71 7.32 9.33
C GLN A 45 -22.37 6.56 9.31
N LEU A 46 -21.83 6.25 10.49
CA LEU A 46 -20.61 5.45 10.62
C LEU A 46 -20.80 4.02 10.13
N ALA A 47 -21.96 3.40 10.38
CA ALA A 47 -22.29 2.08 9.87
C ALA A 47 -22.26 2.05 8.33
N ASN A 48 -22.81 3.08 7.67
CA ASN A 48 -22.73 3.21 6.21
C ASN A 48 -21.28 3.30 5.73
N LEU A 49 -20.43 4.06 6.43
CA LEU A 49 -19.00 4.16 6.08
C LEU A 49 -18.25 2.85 6.32
N LEU A 50 -18.56 2.14 7.42
CA LEU A 50 -17.99 0.84 7.76
C LEU A 50 -18.17 -0.16 6.63
N PHE A 51 -19.40 -0.30 6.13
CA PHE A 51 -19.71 -1.24 5.05
C PHE A 51 -19.36 -0.72 3.64
N GLY A 52 -19.05 0.57 3.51
CA GLY A 52 -18.60 1.16 2.25
C GLY A 52 -17.08 1.11 2.04
N SER A 53 -16.29 0.83 3.09
CA SER A 53 -14.83 0.96 3.01
C SER A 53 -14.01 -0.06 3.79
N PHE A 54 -14.52 -0.58 4.91
CA PHE A 54 -13.75 -1.47 5.80
C PHE A 54 -14.28 -2.90 5.80
N VAL A 55 -15.55 -3.14 6.12
CA VAL A 55 -16.17 -4.47 6.06
C VAL A 55 -16.82 -4.67 4.69
N VAL A 56 -16.22 -5.50 3.86
CA VAL A 56 -16.52 -5.58 2.42
C VAL A 56 -16.63 -7.04 1.96
N PRO A 57 -17.32 -7.34 0.84
CA PRO A 57 -17.31 -8.68 0.28
C PRO A 57 -15.92 -9.09 -0.21
N GLU A 58 -15.71 -10.40 -0.36
CA GLU A 58 -14.53 -10.93 -1.04
C GLU A 58 -14.45 -10.38 -2.49
N GLY A 59 -13.23 -10.10 -2.96
CA GLY A 59 -13.00 -9.50 -4.27
C GLY A 59 -13.36 -8.01 -4.37
N PHE A 60 -13.69 -7.35 -3.25
CA PHE A 60 -13.91 -5.90 -3.25
C PHE A 60 -12.62 -5.14 -3.57
N GLU A 61 -12.60 -4.49 -4.74
CA GLU A 61 -11.55 -3.58 -5.14
C GLU A 61 -12.02 -2.14 -5.06
N ARG A 62 -11.14 -1.28 -4.55
CA ARG A 62 -11.35 0.16 -4.50
C ARG A 62 -10.03 0.87 -4.72
N GLU A 63 -10.02 1.71 -5.74
CA GLU A 63 -8.90 2.58 -6.06
C GLU A 63 -8.71 3.65 -4.99
N LEU A 64 -7.50 3.70 -4.41
CA LEU A 64 -7.15 4.63 -3.33
C LEU A 64 -6.46 5.91 -3.81
N LEU A 65 -5.85 5.85 -5.00
CA LEU A 65 -5.15 6.93 -5.67
C LEU A 65 -5.65 7.02 -7.12
N PRO A 66 -6.89 7.48 -7.34
CA PRO A 66 -7.40 7.60 -8.69
C PRO A 66 -6.62 8.67 -9.45
N GLU A 67 -6.33 8.42 -10.73
CA GLU A 67 -5.45 9.26 -11.56
C GLU A 67 -5.91 10.73 -11.62
N ASP A 68 -7.22 10.97 -11.62
CA ASP A 68 -7.82 12.30 -11.70
C ASP A 68 -7.62 13.15 -10.42
N LYS A 69 -7.30 12.53 -9.29
CA LYS A 69 -7.14 13.20 -7.98
C LYS A 69 -5.74 13.05 -7.41
N THR A 70 -4.88 12.27 -8.05
CA THR A 70 -3.53 12.02 -7.57
C THR A 70 -2.59 13.03 -8.22
N PRO A 71 -1.94 13.91 -7.43
CA PRO A 71 -1.01 14.88 -7.99
C PRO A 71 0.15 14.19 -8.71
N THR A 72 0.48 14.68 -9.91
CA THR A 72 1.57 14.15 -10.75
C THR A 72 2.93 14.78 -10.45
N ASP A 73 2.95 15.87 -9.67
CA ASP A 73 4.14 16.66 -9.33
C ASP A 73 4.84 16.20 -8.05
N ARG A 74 4.26 15.23 -7.32
CA ARG A 74 4.74 14.77 -6.01
C ARG A 74 4.47 13.30 -5.79
N ALA A 75 5.30 12.68 -4.94
CA ALA A 75 5.10 11.30 -4.54
C ALA A 75 3.80 11.16 -3.72
N SER A 76 2.97 10.20 -4.11
CA SER A 76 1.75 9.83 -3.41
C SER A 76 1.85 8.40 -2.92
N PHE A 77 1.22 8.12 -1.78
CA PHE A 77 1.19 6.81 -1.16
C PHE A 77 -0.22 6.51 -0.68
N ALA A 78 -0.60 5.24 -0.71
CA ALA A 78 -1.84 4.78 -0.14
C ALA A 78 -1.71 3.43 0.54
N ARG A 79 -2.48 3.26 1.60
CA ARG A 79 -2.59 2.03 2.37
C ARG A 79 -4.01 1.90 2.91
N GLY A 80 -4.62 0.74 2.72
CA GLY A 80 -5.93 0.40 3.25
C GLY A 80 -5.92 -0.94 3.96
N PHE A 81 -6.61 -1.01 5.10
CA PHE A 81 -6.97 -2.26 5.76
C PHE A 81 -8.46 -2.50 5.59
N ARG A 82 -8.83 -3.74 5.24
CA ARG A 82 -10.22 -4.15 5.04
C ARG A 82 -10.43 -5.52 5.63
N MET A 83 -11.64 -5.78 6.09
CA MET A 83 -12.13 -7.09 6.45
C MET A 83 -13.03 -7.61 5.34
N THR A 84 -12.54 -8.62 4.64
CA THR A 84 -13.32 -9.34 3.63
C THR A 84 -14.16 -10.42 4.30
N MET A 85 -15.42 -10.53 3.92
CA MET A 85 -16.34 -11.54 4.44
C MET A 85 -17.09 -12.22 3.30
N GLN A 86 -17.47 -13.48 3.53
CA GLN A 86 -18.43 -14.17 2.68
C GLN A 86 -19.80 -13.51 2.76
N SER A 87 -20.62 -13.65 1.71
CA SER A 87 -21.90 -12.95 1.57
C SER A 87 -22.84 -13.14 2.77
N GLU A 88 -22.95 -14.36 3.30
CA GLU A 88 -23.80 -14.67 4.45
C GLU A 88 -23.30 -13.95 5.72
N GLN A 89 -22.00 -14.06 6.02
CA GLN A 89 -21.40 -13.39 7.17
C GLN A 89 -21.49 -11.88 7.07
N LEU A 90 -21.33 -11.32 5.87
CA LEU A 90 -21.50 -9.88 5.62
C LEU A 90 -22.93 -9.43 5.89
N ALA A 91 -23.93 -10.20 5.44
CA ALA A 91 -25.33 -9.90 5.70
C ALA A 91 -25.67 -9.95 7.20
N GLN A 92 -25.19 -10.99 7.91
CA GLN A 92 -25.34 -11.10 9.36
C GLN A 92 -24.68 -9.94 10.11
N THR A 93 -23.48 -9.54 9.69
CA THR A 93 -22.76 -8.40 10.29
C THR A 93 -23.49 -7.08 10.06
N LYS A 94 -24.04 -6.87 8.86
CA LYS A 94 -24.86 -5.69 8.55
C LYS A 94 -26.11 -5.61 9.42
N LEU A 95 -26.82 -6.73 9.55
CA LEU A 95 -28.00 -6.81 10.43
C LEU A 95 -27.62 -6.52 11.88
N ALA A 96 -26.56 -7.11 12.39
CA ALA A 96 -26.12 -6.90 13.78
C ALA A 96 -25.74 -5.43 14.07
N VAL A 97 -25.09 -4.74 13.12
CA VAL A 97 -24.78 -3.31 13.27
C VAL A 97 -26.03 -2.45 13.14
N GLN A 98 -26.97 -2.81 12.27
CA GLN A 98 -28.26 -2.12 12.17
C GLN A 98 -29.06 -2.23 13.48
N GLU A 99 -29.10 -3.41 14.09
CA GLU A 99 -29.73 -3.61 15.40
C GLU A 99 -29.11 -2.73 16.49
N LEU A 100 -27.80 -2.47 16.45
CA LEU A 100 -27.17 -1.52 17.38
C LEU A 100 -27.62 -0.07 17.14
N VAL A 101 -27.80 0.33 15.88
CA VAL A 101 -28.33 1.66 15.53
C VAL A 101 -29.76 1.81 16.05
N ASP A 102 -30.59 0.79 15.85
CA ASP A 102 -31.98 0.80 16.30
C ASP A 102 -32.06 0.80 17.83
N LEU A 103 -31.26 -0.04 18.49
CA LEU A 103 -31.14 -0.07 19.96
C LEU A 103 -30.68 1.27 20.52
N ARG A 104 -29.72 1.94 19.88
CA ARG A 104 -29.30 3.31 20.27
C ARG A 104 -30.48 4.26 20.24
N ASN A 105 -31.26 4.24 19.17
CA ASN A 105 -32.38 5.15 19.00
C ASN A 105 -33.49 4.85 20.01
N GLU A 106 -33.75 3.58 20.26
CA GLU A 106 -34.72 3.15 21.27
C GLU A 106 -34.34 3.62 22.67
N LEU A 107 -33.09 3.37 23.09
CA LEU A 107 -32.58 3.78 24.41
C LEU A 107 -32.61 5.29 24.62
N VAL A 108 -32.39 6.08 23.57
CA VAL A 108 -32.33 7.55 23.65
C VAL A 108 -33.70 8.20 23.53
N HIS A 109 -34.57 7.68 22.68
CA HIS A 109 -35.82 8.36 22.31
C HIS A 109 -37.09 7.68 22.82
N HIS A 110 -37.05 6.38 23.08
CA HIS A 110 -38.28 5.59 23.32
C HIS A 110 -38.31 4.89 24.69
N LEU A 111 -37.20 4.82 25.41
CA LEU A 111 -37.13 4.14 26.72
C LEU A 111 -38.21 4.62 27.70
N LEU A 112 -38.38 5.94 27.84
CA LEU A 112 -39.36 6.54 28.76
C LEU A 112 -40.82 6.35 28.32
N ALA A 113 -41.04 6.18 27.02
CA ALA A 113 -42.37 5.88 26.49
C ALA A 113 -42.70 4.38 26.59
N ARG A 114 -41.67 3.52 26.60
CA ARG A 114 -41.78 2.07 26.67
C ARG A 114 -42.06 1.56 28.08
N PHE A 115 -41.44 2.17 29.10
CA PHE A 115 -41.55 1.71 30.48
C PHE A 115 -42.16 2.79 31.39
N ASN A 116 -43.16 2.41 32.20
CA ASN A 116 -43.70 3.29 33.22
C ASN A 116 -42.78 3.33 34.46
N LEU A 117 -41.88 4.30 34.50
CA LEU A 117 -40.93 4.45 35.61
C LEU A 117 -41.57 4.98 36.91
N GLY A 118 -42.87 5.29 36.90
CA GLY A 118 -43.62 5.62 38.12
C GLY A 118 -44.12 4.38 38.88
N ASP A 119 -43.99 3.20 38.30
CA ASP A 119 -44.41 1.92 38.88
C ASP A 119 -43.19 1.03 39.17
N GLU A 120 -43.27 0.21 40.22
CA GLU A 120 -42.18 -0.66 40.66
C GLU A 120 -41.87 -1.76 39.64
N GLN A 121 -42.91 -2.36 39.04
CA GLN A 121 -42.72 -3.37 37.99
C GLN A 121 -42.13 -2.73 36.73
N GLY A 122 -42.63 -1.55 36.35
CA GLY A 122 -42.08 -0.80 35.22
C GLY A 122 -40.60 -0.42 35.38
N CYS A 123 -40.16 -0.10 36.61
CA CYS A 123 -38.73 0.08 36.91
C CYS A 123 -37.95 -1.23 36.78
N THR A 124 -38.47 -2.34 37.28
CA THR A 124 -37.83 -3.66 37.22
C THR A 124 -37.65 -4.13 35.77
N ASP A 125 -38.69 -3.98 34.95
CA ASP A 125 -38.65 -4.33 33.53
C ASP A 125 -37.66 -3.46 32.75
N ALA A 126 -37.59 -2.17 33.06
CA ALA A 126 -36.64 -1.24 32.46
C ALA A 126 -35.19 -1.62 32.81
N ILE A 127 -34.90 -2.01 34.06
CA ILE A 127 -33.58 -2.46 34.49
C ILE A 127 -33.17 -3.72 33.72
N ALA A 128 -34.04 -4.74 33.68
CA ALA A 128 -33.76 -5.99 32.97
C ALA A 128 -33.50 -5.74 31.48
N TYR A 129 -34.29 -4.86 30.84
CA TYR A 129 -34.08 -4.47 29.45
C TYR A 129 -32.76 -3.73 29.23
N LEU A 130 -32.37 -2.84 30.14
CA LEU A 130 -31.08 -2.13 30.06
C LEU A 130 -29.88 -3.05 30.25
N GLU A 131 -29.99 -4.07 31.10
CA GLU A 131 -28.98 -5.10 31.30
C GLU A 131 -28.79 -5.96 30.04
N ASP A 132 -29.89 -6.46 29.45
CA ASP A 132 -29.84 -7.20 28.18
C ASP A 132 -29.24 -6.34 27.05
N SER A 133 -29.70 -5.09 26.95
CA SER A 133 -29.18 -4.11 25.99
C SER A 133 -27.68 -3.92 26.16
N TYR A 134 -27.20 -3.79 27.39
CA TYR A 134 -25.79 -3.64 27.68
C TYR A 134 -24.98 -4.85 27.21
N LEU A 135 -25.43 -6.08 27.50
CA LEU A 135 -24.74 -7.30 27.09
C LEU A 135 -24.65 -7.42 25.56
N ARG A 136 -25.74 -7.09 24.85
CA ARG A 136 -25.76 -7.07 23.38
C ARG A 136 -24.76 -6.07 22.81
N ILE A 137 -24.71 -4.86 23.36
CA ILE A 137 -23.75 -3.83 22.95
C ILE A 137 -22.31 -4.25 23.27
N ASP A 138 -22.07 -4.82 24.46
CA ASP A 138 -20.73 -5.23 24.88
C ASP A 138 -20.17 -6.33 23.96
N ALA A 139 -20.97 -7.32 23.60
CA ALA A 139 -20.56 -8.37 22.67
C ALA A 139 -20.08 -7.79 21.33
N ARG A 140 -20.82 -6.83 20.76
CA ARG A 140 -20.44 -6.16 19.51
C ARG A 140 -19.23 -5.24 19.68
N TYR A 141 -19.10 -4.61 20.85
CA TYR A 141 -17.94 -3.81 21.18
C TYR A 141 -16.66 -4.66 21.24
N GLN A 142 -16.71 -5.86 21.83
CA GLN A 142 -15.56 -6.76 21.84
C GLN A 142 -15.16 -7.21 20.43
N GLU A 143 -16.14 -7.49 19.56
CA GLU A 143 -15.88 -7.81 18.15
C GLU A 143 -15.16 -6.66 17.44
N LEU A 144 -15.68 -5.43 17.56
CA LEU A 144 -15.05 -4.23 16.97
C LEU A 144 -13.64 -4.00 17.50
N ARG A 145 -13.39 -4.25 18.79
CA ARG A 145 -12.02 -4.19 19.36
C ARG A 145 -11.11 -5.27 18.78
N GLY A 146 -11.63 -6.47 18.54
CA GLY A 146 -10.92 -7.54 17.84
C GLY A 146 -10.46 -7.07 16.45
N TRP A 147 -11.34 -6.40 15.71
CA TRP A 147 -11.00 -5.83 14.40
C TRP A 147 -9.91 -4.76 14.49
N MET A 148 -10.01 -3.85 15.46
CA MET A 148 -8.97 -2.85 15.71
C MET A 148 -7.62 -3.48 16.07
N TRP A 149 -7.61 -4.54 16.86
CA TRP A 149 -6.39 -5.23 17.24
C TRP A 149 -5.71 -5.88 16.03
N THR A 150 -6.49 -6.57 15.17
CA THR A 150 -5.97 -7.15 13.94
C THR A 150 -5.40 -6.07 13.00
N MET A 151 -6.10 -4.94 12.85
CA MET A 151 -5.61 -3.81 12.08
C MET A 151 -4.29 -3.25 12.65
N HIS A 152 -4.20 -3.10 13.97
CA HIS A 152 -2.98 -2.64 14.63
C HIS A 152 -1.80 -3.59 14.38
N LYS A 153 -2.01 -4.90 14.51
CA LYS A 153 -0.98 -5.91 14.21
C LYS A 153 -0.52 -5.88 12.75
N ALA A 154 -1.46 -5.70 11.82
CA ALA A 154 -1.13 -5.55 10.41
C ALA A 154 -0.33 -4.26 10.13
N ALA A 155 -0.65 -3.17 10.82
CA ALA A 155 0.10 -1.91 10.74
C ALA A 155 1.52 -2.05 11.29
N GLU A 156 1.71 -2.73 12.43
CA GLU A 156 3.04 -3.03 12.98
C GLU A 156 3.88 -3.86 12.01
N ALA A 157 3.30 -4.92 11.43
CA ALA A 157 3.98 -5.77 10.45
C ALA A 157 4.38 -5.00 9.19
N MET A 158 3.48 -4.15 8.68
CA MET A 158 3.76 -3.29 7.52
C MET A 158 4.86 -2.27 7.82
N ALA A 159 4.84 -1.63 8.99
CA ALA A 159 5.87 -0.68 9.40
C ALA A 159 7.26 -1.35 9.48
N SER A 160 7.32 -2.55 10.06
CA SER A 160 8.55 -3.36 10.11
C SER A 160 9.06 -3.71 8.71
N LEU A 161 8.18 -4.12 7.80
CA LEU A 161 8.55 -4.41 6.41
C LEU A 161 9.12 -3.16 5.71
N VAL A 162 8.43 -2.03 5.78
CA VAL A 162 8.85 -0.78 5.10
C VAL A 162 10.17 -0.25 5.64
N GLN A 163 10.48 -0.49 6.91
CA GLN A 163 11.75 -0.10 7.53
C GLN A 163 12.88 -1.10 7.29
N SER A 164 12.60 -2.27 6.70
CA SER A 164 13.61 -3.29 6.44
C SER A 164 14.56 -2.89 5.32
N GLU A 165 15.82 -3.27 5.45
CA GLU A 165 16.85 -3.06 4.42
C GLU A 165 16.44 -3.71 3.09
N ALA A 166 15.87 -4.92 3.13
CA ALA A 166 15.38 -5.62 1.94
C ALA A 166 14.30 -4.82 1.18
N TYR A 167 13.40 -4.14 1.89
CA TYR A 167 12.39 -3.30 1.25
C TYR A 167 13.00 -2.03 0.64
N LEU A 168 13.94 -1.40 1.34
CA LEU A 168 14.67 -0.24 0.82
C LEU A 168 15.53 -0.60 -0.40
N ASP A 169 16.17 -1.76 -0.38
CA ASP A 169 16.93 -2.31 -1.50
C ASP A 169 16.04 -2.61 -2.71
N LEU A 170 14.86 -3.19 -2.50
CA LEU A 170 13.88 -3.37 -3.56
C LEU A 170 13.46 -2.03 -4.15
N LEU A 171 13.06 -1.07 -3.31
CA LEU A 171 12.46 0.18 -3.74
C LEU A 171 13.48 1.13 -4.41
N PHE A 172 14.66 1.30 -3.82
CA PHE A 172 15.66 2.25 -4.30
C PHE A 172 16.72 1.60 -5.18
N ASN A 173 17.16 0.40 -4.83
CA ASN A 173 18.26 -0.27 -5.52
C ASN A 173 17.77 -1.25 -6.61
N GLY A 174 16.49 -1.61 -6.63
CA GLY A 174 15.93 -2.58 -7.58
C GLY A 174 16.40 -4.01 -7.30
N ILE A 175 16.77 -4.31 -6.05
CA ILE A 175 17.29 -5.61 -5.62
C ILE A 175 16.18 -6.35 -4.88
N ASN A 176 15.77 -7.50 -5.40
CA ASN A 176 14.74 -8.33 -4.80
C ASN A 176 15.21 -8.92 -3.46
N PRO A 177 14.29 -9.35 -2.58
CA PRO A 177 14.65 -9.97 -1.30
C PRO A 177 15.54 -11.23 -1.42
N ASP A 178 15.50 -11.95 -2.54
CA ASP A 178 16.38 -13.09 -2.84
C ASP A 178 17.76 -12.65 -3.41
N GLY A 179 17.99 -11.35 -3.54
CA GLY A 179 19.18 -10.73 -4.10
C GLY A 179 19.24 -10.76 -5.63
N SER A 180 18.19 -11.20 -6.32
CA SER A 180 18.07 -11.07 -7.78
C SER A 180 17.71 -9.64 -8.17
N PHE A 181 17.99 -9.26 -9.41
CA PHE A 181 17.61 -7.97 -9.96
C PHE A 181 17.63 -8.01 -11.49
N GLU A 182 16.90 -7.08 -12.11
CA GLU A 182 16.99 -6.82 -13.53
C GLU A 182 17.75 -5.50 -13.74
N TRP A 183 18.85 -5.55 -14.50
CA TRP A 183 19.76 -4.42 -14.65
C TRP A 183 19.06 -3.11 -15.02
N SER A 184 18.08 -3.15 -15.93
CA SER A 184 17.31 -1.98 -16.38
C SER A 184 16.58 -1.23 -15.27
N HIS A 185 16.20 -1.96 -14.21
CA HIS A 185 15.46 -1.47 -13.06
C HIS A 185 16.35 -1.16 -11.84
N THR A 186 17.64 -1.50 -11.90
CA THR A 186 18.57 -1.20 -10.80
C THR A 186 18.76 0.30 -10.60
N GLY A 187 18.92 0.70 -9.33
CA GLY A 187 19.24 2.08 -8.95
C GLY A 187 20.49 2.61 -9.65
N ILE A 188 21.56 1.81 -9.70
CA ILE A 188 22.83 2.19 -10.33
C ILE A 188 22.69 2.47 -11.83
N VAL A 189 21.93 1.65 -12.57
CA VAL A 189 21.73 1.83 -14.01
C VAL A 189 20.82 3.03 -14.28
N ARG A 190 19.74 3.21 -13.50
CA ARG A 190 18.87 4.39 -13.59
C ARG A 190 19.63 5.70 -13.35
N ALA A 191 20.48 5.71 -12.32
CA ALA A 191 21.34 6.85 -12.02
C ALA A 191 22.37 7.09 -13.13
N LEU A 192 23.07 6.05 -13.60
CA LEU A 192 23.99 6.16 -14.73
C LEU A 192 23.32 6.71 -15.99
N ARG A 193 22.11 6.23 -16.31
CA ARG A 193 21.31 6.70 -17.44
C ARG A 193 21.05 8.20 -17.35
N THR A 194 20.61 8.66 -16.17
CA THR A 194 20.34 10.07 -15.90
C THR A 194 21.60 10.92 -16.04
N GLN A 195 22.73 10.48 -15.48
CA GLN A 195 23.99 11.22 -15.52
C GLN A 195 24.57 11.28 -16.94
N VAL A 196 24.59 10.17 -17.67
CA VAL A 196 25.09 10.14 -19.06
C VAL A 196 24.21 11.01 -19.96
N GLN A 197 22.89 10.90 -19.85
CA GLN A 197 21.95 11.73 -20.61
C GLN A 197 22.17 13.23 -20.32
N THR A 198 22.37 13.59 -19.05
CA THR A 198 22.57 15.00 -18.65
C THR A 198 23.89 15.57 -19.16
N LEU A 199 24.98 14.78 -19.11
CA LEU A 199 26.31 15.23 -19.50
C LEU A 199 26.52 15.27 -21.01
N ALA A 200 25.92 14.35 -21.76
CA ALA A 200 26.29 14.10 -23.16
C ALA A 200 25.10 14.02 -24.12
N GLY A 201 23.87 13.85 -23.63
CA GLY A 201 22.75 13.42 -24.45
C GLY A 201 23.10 12.13 -25.20
N ASP A 202 23.03 12.18 -26.53
CA ASP A 202 23.36 11.06 -27.42
C ASP A 202 24.88 10.94 -27.74
N ASN A 203 25.69 11.88 -27.24
CA ASN A 203 27.13 11.91 -27.49
C ASN A 203 27.91 11.09 -26.45
N TRP A 204 29.22 11.01 -26.68
CA TRP A 204 30.16 10.31 -25.80
C TRP A 204 30.68 11.22 -24.69
N VAL A 205 30.79 10.68 -23.49
CA VAL A 205 31.41 11.32 -22.32
C VAL A 205 32.47 10.42 -21.70
N ALA A 206 33.53 11.01 -21.15
CA ALA A 206 34.55 10.27 -20.43
C ALA A 206 33.94 9.59 -19.20
N LEU A 207 34.19 8.28 -19.03
CA LEU A 207 33.62 7.51 -17.93
C LEU A 207 34.05 8.06 -16.56
N GLU A 208 35.25 8.61 -16.44
CA GLU A 208 35.72 9.24 -15.20
C GLU A 208 34.87 10.44 -14.79
N THR A 209 34.38 11.24 -15.75
CA THR A 209 33.45 12.34 -15.47
C THR A 209 32.11 11.81 -14.96
N VAL A 210 31.58 10.75 -15.57
CA VAL A 210 30.34 10.09 -15.12
C VAL A 210 30.50 9.51 -13.71
N LYS A 211 31.62 8.83 -13.43
CA LYS A 211 31.92 8.32 -12.09
C LYS A 211 31.96 9.44 -11.06
N ALA A 212 32.64 10.55 -11.35
CA ALA A 212 32.69 11.69 -10.43
C ALA A 212 31.29 12.24 -10.13
N GLN A 213 30.42 12.34 -11.15
CA GLN A 213 29.02 12.76 -10.96
C GLN A 213 28.20 11.74 -10.16
N MET A 214 28.39 10.44 -10.41
CA MET A 214 27.77 9.36 -9.64
C MET A 214 28.18 9.43 -8.16
N LEU A 215 29.48 9.59 -7.87
CA LEU A 215 29.99 9.74 -6.51
C LEU A 215 29.45 10.99 -5.80
N ALA A 216 29.25 12.09 -6.55
CA ALA A 216 28.73 13.34 -5.99
C ALA A 216 27.23 13.29 -5.69
N HIS A 217 26.43 12.66 -6.57
CA HIS A 217 24.96 12.70 -6.48
C HIS A 217 24.32 11.41 -5.94
N HIS A 218 25.00 10.27 -6.08
CA HIS A 218 24.50 8.93 -5.75
C HIS A 218 25.60 8.08 -5.07
N PRO A 219 26.17 8.52 -3.94
CA PRO A 219 27.29 7.83 -3.28
C PRO A 219 26.97 6.41 -2.81
N ASP A 220 25.69 6.11 -2.62
CA ASP A 220 25.14 4.80 -2.23
C ASP A 220 25.08 3.78 -3.40
N GLN A 221 25.24 4.25 -4.65
CA GLN A 221 25.18 3.43 -5.86
C GLN A 221 26.58 2.96 -6.25
N THR A 222 26.97 1.79 -5.74
CA THR A 222 28.30 1.20 -6.00
C THR A 222 28.20 -0.12 -6.78
N PRO A 223 29.17 -0.44 -7.65
CA PRO A 223 29.19 -1.72 -8.37
C PRO A 223 29.12 -2.94 -7.44
N GLN A 224 29.76 -2.87 -6.27
CA GLN A 224 29.84 -3.97 -5.31
C GLN A 224 28.46 -4.38 -4.78
N LYS A 225 27.55 -3.42 -4.59
CA LYS A 225 26.17 -3.68 -4.19
C LYS A 225 25.44 -4.61 -5.17
N TYR A 226 25.81 -4.53 -6.46
CA TYR A 226 25.25 -5.34 -7.55
C TYR A 226 26.16 -6.49 -7.96
N ARG A 227 27.00 -6.98 -7.03
CA ARG A 227 27.94 -8.10 -7.26
C ARG A 227 28.90 -7.87 -8.44
N SER A 228 29.12 -6.60 -8.81
CA SER A 228 30.05 -6.18 -9.86
C SER A 228 31.32 -5.59 -9.25
N GLY A 229 32.48 -5.94 -9.79
CA GLY A 229 33.77 -5.44 -9.30
C GLY A 229 34.12 -4.03 -9.80
N THR A 230 33.56 -3.62 -10.95
CA THR A 230 33.93 -2.36 -11.62
C THR A 230 32.74 -1.69 -12.31
N TRP A 231 32.85 -0.38 -12.53
CA TRP A 231 31.86 0.39 -13.31
C TRP A 231 31.74 -0.12 -14.76
N GLN A 232 32.84 -0.56 -15.37
CA GLN A 232 32.84 -1.11 -16.73
C GLN A 232 32.04 -2.41 -16.81
N GLN A 233 32.10 -3.25 -15.77
CA GLN A 233 31.29 -4.46 -15.67
C GLN A 233 29.80 -4.12 -15.63
N VAL A 234 29.39 -3.16 -14.79
CA VAL A 234 27.99 -2.68 -14.72
C VAL A 234 27.49 -2.17 -16.07
N LEU A 235 28.29 -1.35 -16.77
CA LEU A 235 27.93 -0.83 -18.09
C LEU A 235 27.79 -1.94 -19.14
N SER A 236 28.66 -2.96 -19.07
CA SER A 236 28.62 -4.08 -20.00
C SER A 236 27.42 -5.00 -19.74
N GLU A 237 27.18 -5.37 -18.48
CA GLU A 237 26.13 -6.32 -18.09
C GLU A 237 24.73 -5.71 -18.17
N SER A 238 24.59 -4.40 -17.97
CA SER A 238 23.31 -3.71 -18.12
C SER A 238 22.80 -3.65 -19.56
N GLY A 239 23.69 -3.71 -20.55
CA GLY A 239 23.29 -3.71 -21.96
C GLY A 239 22.69 -2.39 -22.48
N GLU A 240 22.67 -1.33 -21.68
CA GLU A 240 22.11 -0.02 -22.05
C GLU A 240 23.15 1.01 -22.53
N PHE A 241 24.44 0.68 -22.42
CA PHE A 241 25.52 1.59 -22.72
C PHE A 241 26.44 1.03 -23.80
N ASP A 242 27.01 1.92 -24.60
CA ASP A 242 28.15 1.62 -25.45
C ASP A 242 29.43 2.12 -24.75
N LEU A 243 30.48 1.29 -24.77
CA LEU A 243 31.78 1.60 -24.15
C LEU A 243 32.88 1.58 -25.22
N GLU A 244 33.63 2.67 -25.35
CA GLU A 244 34.74 2.80 -26.30
C GLU A 244 36.01 3.28 -25.60
N TYR A 245 37.16 2.72 -25.96
CA TYR A 245 38.46 3.11 -25.40
C TYR A 245 39.22 4.00 -26.36
N ARG A 246 39.33 5.29 -26.04
CA ARG A 246 39.95 6.32 -26.89
C ARG A 246 41.31 6.74 -26.36
N ARG A 247 42.20 7.16 -27.25
CA ARG A 247 43.47 7.80 -26.90
C ARG A 247 43.36 9.30 -27.17
N GLU A 248 43.76 10.13 -26.20
CA GLU A 248 43.82 11.58 -26.37
C GLU A 248 45.09 12.01 -27.14
N SER A 249 46.15 11.19 -27.11
CA SER A 249 47.37 11.39 -27.89
C SER A 249 48.07 10.04 -28.15
N HIS A 250 49.06 10.02 -29.04
CA HIS A 250 49.82 8.81 -29.38
C HIS A 250 50.56 8.18 -28.17
N THR A 251 50.83 8.96 -27.13
CA THR A 251 51.57 8.56 -25.92
C THR A 251 50.66 8.38 -24.70
N ALA A 252 49.41 8.82 -24.75
CA ALA A 252 48.49 8.73 -23.63
C ALA A 252 47.86 7.32 -23.48
N PRO A 253 47.58 6.89 -22.24
CA PRO A 253 46.81 5.67 -22.01
C PRO A 253 45.41 5.77 -22.60
N LYS A 254 44.84 4.64 -23.03
CA LYS A 254 43.45 4.57 -23.48
C LYS A 254 42.51 4.86 -22.32
N LYS A 255 41.61 5.82 -22.48
CA LYS A 255 40.57 6.16 -21.50
C LYS A 255 39.21 5.64 -21.96
N PRO A 256 38.38 5.12 -21.05
CA PRO A 256 37.02 4.69 -21.35
C PRO A 256 36.09 5.88 -21.56
N TRP A 257 35.35 5.85 -22.66
CA TRP A 257 34.26 6.76 -22.99
C TRP A 257 32.97 5.96 -23.06
N VAL A 258 31.89 6.53 -22.59
CA VAL A 258 30.56 5.91 -22.51
C VAL A 258 29.53 6.81 -23.18
N ARG A 259 28.54 6.20 -23.80
CA ARG A 259 27.29 6.86 -24.19
C ARG A 259 26.12 5.93 -23.94
N LEU A 260 24.92 6.48 -23.93
CA LEU A 260 23.70 5.68 -23.99
C LEU A 260 23.64 4.97 -25.34
N ARG A 261 23.29 3.69 -25.31
CA ARG A 261 23.09 2.91 -26.52
C ARG A 261 21.82 3.42 -27.20
N PRO A 262 21.90 3.89 -28.46
CA PRO A 262 20.70 4.33 -29.18
C PRO A 262 19.76 3.13 -29.35
N GLU A 263 18.46 3.36 -29.19
CA GLU A 263 17.45 2.34 -29.48
C GLU A 263 17.66 1.86 -30.92
N ARG A 264 17.86 0.55 -31.10
CA ARG A 264 17.87 0.00 -32.45
C ARG A 264 16.45 0.15 -32.99
N PRO A 265 16.23 0.81 -34.14
CA PRO A 265 14.94 0.73 -34.79
C PRO A 265 14.61 -0.75 -35.02
N LEU A 266 13.39 -1.17 -34.68
CA LEU A 266 12.89 -2.49 -35.04
C LEU A 266 13.17 -2.69 -36.53
N ARG A 267 14.02 -3.67 -36.86
CA ARG A 267 14.27 -4.03 -38.26
C ARG A 267 12.92 -4.36 -38.90
N SER A 268 12.45 -3.48 -39.78
CA SER A 268 11.31 -3.74 -40.67
C SER A 268 11.68 -4.88 -41.62
N GLY A 269 11.47 -6.11 -41.18
CA GLY A 269 11.89 -7.29 -41.95
C GLY A 269 11.76 -8.63 -41.23
N ALA A 270 11.11 -8.70 -40.07
CA ALA A 270 10.69 -9.99 -39.51
C ALA A 270 9.33 -10.36 -40.08
N LYS A 271 9.31 -11.28 -41.05
CA LYS A 271 8.08 -11.98 -41.48
C LYS A 271 7.31 -12.43 -40.24
N GLU A 272 6.04 -12.07 -40.15
CA GLU A 272 5.10 -12.59 -39.15
C GLU A 272 5.24 -14.11 -39.07
N ARG A 273 5.86 -14.59 -37.98
CA ARG A 273 5.68 -15.97 -37.56
C ARG A 273 4.38 -16.01 -36.79
N LYS A 274 3.37 -16.55 -37.47
CA LYS A 274 2.06 -16.91 -36.92
C LYS A 274 2.24 -17.61 -35.55
N PRO A 275 1.53 -17.18 -34.49
CA PRO A 275 1.71 -17.76 -33.17
C PRO A 275 1.23 -19.23 -33.17
N PRO A 276 1.96 -20.17 -32.55
CA PRO A 276 1.43 -21.50 -32.32
C PRO A 276 0.25 -21.38 -31.35
N GLY A 277 -0.82 -22.13 -31.64
CA GLY A 277 -2.10 -22.01 -30.96
C GLY A 277 -2.00 -22.10 -29.45
N ARG A 278 -2.75 -21.22 -28.76
CA ARG A 278 -3.02 -21.32 -27.33
C ARG A 278 -3.67 -22.68 -27.04
N GLY A 279 -2.91 -23.58 -26.43
CA GLY A 279 -3.49 -24.63 -25.60
C GLY A 279 -4.11 -24.00 -24.34
N PRO A 280 -5.19 -24.59 -23.78
CA PRO A 280 -5.89 -24.01 -22.64
C PRO A 280 -4.97 -23.90 -21.42
N ILE A 281 -4.98 -22.72 -20.81
CA ILE A 281 -4.31 -22.44 -19.53
C ILE A 281 -5.19 -23.05 -18.43
N THR A 282 -4.72 -24.13 -17.83
CA THR A 282 -5.30 -24.66 -16.58
C THR A 282 -4.91 -23.72 -15.43
N PRO A 283 -5.84 -23.26 -14.57
CA PRO A 283 -5.51 -22.43 -13.42
C PRO A 283 -4.72 -23.25 -12.38
N LEU A 284 -3.62 -22.68 -11.87
CA LEU A 284 -2.88 -23.25 -10.75
C LEU A 284 -3.63 -22.90 -9.45
N MET A 285 -4.51 -23.79 -9.01
CA MET A 285 -5.09 -23.81 -7.66
C MET A 285 -4.70 -25.13 -6.98
N ASP A 286 -4.54 -25.04 -5.65
CA ASP A 286 -4.30 -26.12 -4.68
C ASP A 286 -2.92 -26.76 -4.65
N GLN A 287 -2.04 -26.26 -3.75
CA GLN A 287 -1.25 -27.10 -2.83
C GLN A 287 -0.92 -26.33 -1.53
N ILE A 288 -1.85 -26.29 -0.58
CA ILE A 288 -1.53 -26.22 0.85
C ILE A 288 -2.26 -27.38 1.53
N ASN A 289 -1.58 -28.52 1.61
CA ASN A 289 -1.86 -29.56 2.60
C ASN A 289 -0.53 -29.89 3.28
N GLY A 290 -0.46 -29.67 4.59
CA GLY A 290 0.71 -29.98 5.42
C GLY A 290 0.86 -31.49 5.70
N PRO A 291 1.88 -31.90 6.47
CA PRO A 291 1.91 -33.22 7.08
C PRO A 291 1.69 -33.18 8.60
N GLN A 292 1.21 -34.34 9.07
CA GLN A 292 0.80 -34.74 10.42
C GLN A 292 1.90 -34.64 11.48
#